data_AF-A0A946AZ58-F1
#
_entry.id   AF-A0A946AZ58-F1
#
_cell.length_a   1.000
_cell.length_b   1.000
_cell.length_c   1.000
_cell.angle_alpha   90.00
_cell.angle_beta   90.00
_cell.angle_gamma   90.00
#
_symmetry.space_group_name_H-M   'P 1'
#
loop_
_entity.id
_entity.type
_entity.pdbx_description
1 polymer ?
#
loop_
_entity_poly.entity_id
_entity_poly.type
_entity_poly.pdbx_seq_one_letter_code
_entity_poly.pdbx_strand_id
1 'polypeptide(L)'
;MSINNISLIFLSSILHSFWNILTQTSKNSQFFSGLKGVWIIFMGIVALTWIGPSIWNRELFFWGAVSGILHGVYILCLSRAYKTQDISYVYPIARSAPVFVPVFAWFLLGENLDSLTLIAIIIIVIAIYILHFDGHLIRGFKNLWQAIQHNHLRWAFYTLIMVVSYS
;
A
#
# COMPACT_ATOMS: atom_id res chain seq x y z
N MET A 1 -15.13 15.08 -12.68
CA MET A 1 -15.40 13.81 -11.96
C MET A 1 -16.84 13.83 -11.49
N SER A 2 -17.63 12.77 -11.69
CA SER A 2 -19.06 12.77 -11.29
C SER A 2 -19.23 12.62 -9.78
N ILE A 3 -20.39 13.04 -9.24
CA ILE A 3 -20.72 12.87 -7.82
C ILE A 3 -20.66 11.39 -7.40
N ASN A 4 -21.05 10.48 -8.29
CA ASN A 4 -21.00 9.03 -8.06
C ASN A 4 -19.56 8.55 -7.82
N ASN A 5 -18.61 9.02 -8.62
CA ASN A 5 -17.19 8.66 -8.47
C ASN A 5 -16.64 9.17 -7.14
N ILE A 6 -17.01 10.40 -6.75
CA ILE A 6 -16.61 10.99 -5.46
C ILE A 6 -17.16 10.13 -4.31
N SER A 7 -18.44 9.78 -4.34
CA SER A 7 -19.07 8.94 -3.32
C SER A 7 -18.42 7.56 -3.21
N LEU A 8 -18.06 6.93 -4.33
CA LEU A 8 -17.36 5.64 -4.34
C LEU A 8 -15.96 5.74 -3.73
N ILE A 9 -15.22 6.83 -3.99
CA ILE A 9 -13.91 7.05 -3.39
C ILE A 9 -14.02 7.25 -1.88
N PHE A 10 -14.98 8.05 -1.41
CA PHE A 10 -15.22 8.22 0.03
C PHE A 10 -15.64 6.92 0.72
N LEU A 11 -16.53 6.15 0.09
CA LEU A 11 -16.92 4.86 0.63
C LEU A 11 -15.71 3.91 0.70
N SER A 12 -14.89 3.88 -0.35
CA SER A 12 -13.66 3.09 -0.40
C SER A 12 -12.69 3.48 0.71
N SER A 13 -12.49 4.78 1.00
CA SER A 13 -11.58 5.24 2.04
C SER A 13 -12.08 4.90 3.46
N ILE A 14 -13.39 4.96 3.69
CA ILE A 14 -14.02 4.52 4.94
C ILE A 14 -13.83 3.01 5.13
N LEU A 15 -14.18 2.22 4.12
CA LEU A 15 -13.99 0.76 4.16
C LEU A 15 -12.51 0.40 4.35
N HIS A 16 -11.61 1.15 3.71
CA HIS A 16 -10.17 0.97 3.82
C HIS A 16 -9.68 1.18 5.26
N SER A 17 -10.09 2.28 5.86
CA SER A 17 -9.76 2.61 7.25
C SER A 17 -10.38 1.60 8.23
N PHE A 18 -11.62 1.18 7.96
CA PHE A 18 -12.35 0.21 8.77
C PHE A 18 -11.65 -1.15 8.81
N TRP A 19 -11.27 -1.72 7.67
CA TRP A 19 -10.58 -3.02 7.68
C TRP A 19 -9.18 -2.94 8.29
N ASN A 20 -8.50 -1.79 8.18
CA ASN A 20 -7.21 -1.57 8.84
C ASN A 20 -7.37 -1.64 10.37
N ILE A 21 -8.38 -0.98 10.93
CA ILE A 21 -8.70 -1.04 12.36
C ILE A 21 -8.99 -2.48 12.78
N LEU A 22 -9.84 -3.22 12.04
CA LEU A 22 -10.13 -4.63 12.34
C LEU A 22 -8.88 -5.51 12.31
N THR A 23 -7.97 -5.25 11.36
CA THR A 23 -6.71 -6.00 11.24
C THR A 23 -5.79 -5.75 12.43
N GLN A 24 -5.73 -4.51 12.91
CA GLN A 24 -4.90 -4.10 14.03
C GLN A 24 -5.47 -4.55 15.38
N THR A 25 -6.80 -4.54 15.56
CA THR A 25 -7.47 -4.96 16.80
C THR A 25 -7.70 -6.47 16.90
N SER A 26 -7.49 -7.21 15.82
CA SER A 26 -7.63 -8.66 15.83
C SER A 26 -6.60 -9.35 16.74
N LYS A 27 -7.02 -10.41 17.45
CA LYS A 27 -6.13 -11.23 18.29
C LYS A 27 -4.96 -11.84 17.52
N ASN A 28 -5.17 -12.15 16.24
CA ASN A 28 -4.15 -12.68 15.34
C ASN A 28 -4.28 -12.04 13.96
N SER A 29 -3.53 -10.96 13.75
CA SER A 29 -3.52 -10.17 12.51
C SER A 29 -3.15 -10.98 11.27
N GLN A 30 -2.32 -12.01 11.44
CA GLN A 30 -1.91 -12.89 10.34
C GLN A 30 -3.09 -13.77 9.88
N PHE A 31 -3.80 -14.37 10.83
CA PHE A 31 -4.96 -15.20 10.54
C PHE A 31 -6.11 -14.36 9.95
N PHE A 32 -6.38 -13.20 10.53
CA PHE A 32 -7.38 -12.27 10.00
C PHE A 32 -7.06 -11.83 8.57
N SER A 33 -5.79 -11.51 8.28
CA SER A 33 -5.34 -11.17 6.93
C SER A 33 -5.45 -12.35 5.96
N GLY A 34 -5.21 -13.57 6.42
CA GLY A 34 -5.44 -14.78 5.64
C GLY A 34 -6.93 -14.96 5.28
N LEU A 35 -7.83 -14.78 6.24
CA LEU A 35 -9.27 -14.88 6.00
C LEU A 35 -9.77 -13.80 5.02
N LYS A 36 -9.28 -12.56 5.14
CA LYS A 36 -9.52 -11.51 4.14
C LYS A 36 -9.03 -11.94 2.75
N GLY A 37 -7.84 -12.55 2.64
CA GLY A 37 -7.31 -13.07 1.39
C GLY A 37 -8.22 -14.11 0.74
N VAL A 38 -8.77 -15.04 1.52
CA VAL A 38 -9.76 -16.02 1.03
C VAL A 38 -11.01 -15.32 0.48
N TRP A 39 -11.51 -14.30 1.19
CA TRP A 39 -12.65 -13.51 0.72
C TRP A 39 -12.35 -12.74 -0.58
N ILE A 40 -11.15 -12.17 -0.71
CA ILE A 40 -10.72 -11.47 -1.94
C ILE A 40 -10.67 -12.46 -3.11
N ILE A 41 -10.14 -13.67 -2.92
CA ILE A 41 -10.10 -14.72 -3.95
C ILE A 41 -11.53 -15.10 -4.37
N PHE A 42 -12.42 -15.33 -3.41
CA PHE A 42 -13.82 -15.66 -3.70
C PHE A 42 -14.51 -14.55 -4.52
N MET A 43 -14.37 -13.29 -4.09
CA MET A 43 -14.94 -12.14 -4.81
C MET A 43 -14.32 -12.00 -6.21
N GLY A 44 -13.02 -12.28 -6.36
CA GLY A 44 -12.34 -12.30 -7.66
C GLY A 44 -12.90 -13.36 -8.60
N ILE A 45 -13.15 -14.58 -8.10
CA ILE A 45 -13.78 -15.66 -8.89
C ILE A 45 -15.20 -15.24 -9.33
N VAL A 46 -16.01 -14.72 -8.41
CA VAL A 46 -17.36 -14.23 -8.73
C VAL A 46 -17.31 -13.12 -9.79
N ALA A 47 -16.38 -12.17 -9.65
CA ALA A 47 -16.19 -11.10 -10.63
C ALA A 47 -15.81 -11.66 -12.01
N LEU A 48 -14.90 -12.66 -12.08
CA LEU A 48 -14.52 -13.30 -13.34
C LEU A 48 -15.71 -14.02 -14.01
N THR A 49 -16.62 -14.62 -13.22
CA THR A 49 -17.85 -15.23 -13.77
C THR A 49 -18.83 -14.20 -14.33
N TRP A 50 -18.89 -13.00 -13.73
CA TRP A 50 -19.76 -11.92 -14.19
C TRP A 50 -19.25 -11.27 -15.49
N ILE A 51 -17.95 -10.99 -15.58
CA ILE A 51 -17.34 -10.35 -16.77
C ILE A 51 -17.41 -11.30 -17.99
N GLY A 52 -17.40 -12.61 -17.75
CA GLY A 52 -17.52 -13.64 -18.76
C GLY A 52 -16.18 -14.13 -19.31
N PRO A 53 -16.18 -15.20 -20.12
CA PRO A 53 -14.96 -15.86 -20.57
C PRO A 53 -14.19 -15.09 -21.65
N SER A 54 -14.76 -14.01 -22.20
CA SER A 54 -14.15 -13.20 -23.26
C SER A 54 -12.83 -12.53 -22.85
N ILE A 55 -12.64 -12.30 -21.55
CA ILE A 55 -11.41 -11.73 -20.99
C ILE A 55 -10.37 -12.79 -20.61
N TRP A 56 -10.70 -14.08 -20.68
CA TRP A 56 -9.80 -15.15 -20.25
C TRP A 56 -8.67 -15.30 -21.27
N ASN A 57 -7.50 -14.80 -20.93
CA ASN A 57 -6.29 -14.97 -21.71
C ASN A 57 -5.10 -15.28 -20.79
N ARG A 58 -4.01 -15.78 -21.39
CA ARG A 58 -2.82 -16.20 -20.63
C ARG A 58 -2.17 -15.04 -19.87
N GLU A 59 -2.23 -13.83 -20.43
CA GLU A 59 -1.63 -12.63 -19.84
C GLU A 59 -2.36 -12.21 -18.56
N LEU A 60 -3.70 -12.25 -18.54
CA LEU A 60 -4.53 -11.96 -17.38
C LEU A 60 -4.17 -12.89 -16.23
N PHE A 61 -4.10 -14.19 -16.48
CA PHE A 61 -3.73 -15.16 -15.46
C PHE A 61 -2.28 -14.97 -15.00
N PHE A 62 -1.36 -14.66 -15.92
CA PHE A 62 0.04 -14.43 -15.59
C PHE A 62 0.21 -13.19 -14.70
N TRP A 63 -0.27 -12.03 -15.14
CA TRP A 63 -0.16 -10.79 -14.38
C TRP A 63 -1.00 -10.81 -13.10
N GLY A 64 -2.17 -11.43 -13.12
CA GLY A 64 -2.98 -11.66 -11.93
C GLY A 64 -2.27 -12.52 -10.89
N ALA A 65 -1.61 -13.60 -11.30
CA ALA A 65 -0.82 -14.44 -10.41
C ALA A 65 0.40 -13.70 -9.85
N VAL A 66 1.15 -12.98 -10.71
CA VAL A 66 2.31 -12.18 -10.28
C VAL A 66 1.90 -11.11 -9.27
N SER A 67 0.86 -10.33 -9.57
CA SER A 67 0.33 -9.31 -8.66
C SER A 67 -0.15 -9.93 -7.34
N GLY A 68 -0.90 -11.05 -7.40
CA GLY A 68 -1.36 -11.77 -6.22
C GLY A 68 -0.22 -12.28 -5.33
N ILE A 69 0.85 -12.82 -5.92
CA ILE A 69 2.05 -13.25 -5.17
C ILE A 69 2.74 -12.06 -4.52
N LEU A 70 2.98 -10.98 -5.26
CA LEU A 70 3.59 -9.75 -4.71
C LEU A 70 2.76 -9.18 -3.57
N HIS A 71 1.43 -9.18 -3.70
CA HIS A 71 0.52 -8.72 -2.65
C HIS A 71 0.56 -9.63 -1.42
N GLY A 72 0.62 -10.95 -1.61
CA GLY A 72 0.79 -11.91 -0.52
C GLY A 72 2.10 -11.69 0.24
N VAL A 73 3.22 -11.56 -0.49
CA VAL A 73 4.54 -11.27 0.10
C VAL A 73 4.54 -9.93 0.83
N TYR A 74 3.91 -8.90 0.27
CA TYR A 74 3.69 -7.61 0.93
C TYR A 74 3.04 -7.77 2.31
N ILE A 75 1.93 -8.51 2.42
CA ILE A 75 1.25 -8.73 3.70
C ILE A 75 2.18 -9.43 4.70
N LEU A 76 2.98 -10.40 4.26
CA LEU A 76 3.95 -11.08 5.12
C LEU A 76 5.05 -10.13 5.62
N CYS A 77 5.63 -9.34 4.73
CA CYS A 77 6.66 -8.35 5.06
C CYS A 77 6.11 -7.30 6.04
N LEU A 78 4.89 -6.80 5.80
CA LEU A 78 4.24 -5.80 6.65
C LEU A 78 3.97 -6.35 8.05
N SER A 79 3.39 -7.54 8.13
CA SER A 79 3.16 -8.24 9.40
C SER A 79 4.46 -8.48 10.17
N ARG A 80 5.56 -8.80 9.47
CA ARG A 80 6.87 -8.99 10.10
C ARG A 80 7.47 -7.66 10.57
N ALA A 81 7.32 -6.59 9.79
CA ALA A 81 7.77 -5.25 10.16
C ALA A 81 7.08 -4.77 11.43
N TYR A 82 5.74 -4.85 11.50
CA TYR A 82 4.98 -4.46 12.70
C TYR A 82 5.28 -5.31 13.94
N LYS A 83 5.71 -6.57 13.78
CA LYS A 83 6.11 -7.42 14.92
C LYS A 83 7.53 -7.16 15.42
N THR A 84 8.41 -6.64 14.56
CA THR A 84 9.84 -6.55 14.87
C THR A 84 10.28 -5.14 15.20
N GLN A 85 9.53 -4.12 14.79
CA GLN A 85 9.90 -2.71 14.84
C GLN A 85 8.74 -1.85 15.31
N ASP A 86 9.04 -0.67 15.87
CA ASP A 86 7.99 0.26 16.28
C ASP A 86 7.19 0.75 15.08
N ILE A 87 5.87 0.79 15.24
CA ILE A 87 4.93 1.25 14.21
C ILE A 87 5.24 2.68 13.78
N SER A 88 5.76 3.52 14.69
CA SER A 88 6.18 4.89 14.42
C SER A 88 7.30 5.01 13.39
N TYR A 89 8.07 3.95 13.13
CA TYR A 89 9.10 3.92 12.07
C TYR A 89 8.67 3.14 10.84
N VAL A 90 7.94 2.03 11.04
CA VAL A 90 7.49 1.17 9.93
C VAL A 90 6.45 1.89 9.06
N TYR A 91 5.49 2.56 9.70
CA TYR A 91 4.33 3.11 9.02
C TYR A 91 4.69 4.22 7.99
N PRO A 92 5.55 5.20 8.30
CA PRO A 92 5.97 6.21 7.31
C PRO A 92 6.64 5.61 6.09
N ILE A 93 7.49 4.60 6.30
CA ILE A 93 8.24 3.95 5.22
C ILE A 93 7.26 3.17 4.34
N ALA A 94 6.46 2.28 4.93
CA ALA A 94 5.52 1.45 4.19
C ALA A 94 4.45 2.26 3.42
N ARG A 95 4.06 3.44 3.93
CA ARG A 95 3.05 4.31 3.32
C ARG A 95 3.60 5.38 2.38
N SER A 96 4.91 5.39 2.13
CA SER A 96 5.53 6.31 1.17
C SER A 96 5.36 5.91 -0.30
N ALA A 97 4.70 4.77 -0.58
CA ALA A 97 4.46 4.29 -1.94
C ALA A 97 3.88 5.32 -2.93
N PRO A 98 2.94 6.22 -2.56
CA PRO A 98 2.42 7.25 -3.48
C PRO A 98 3.48 8.19 -4.06
N VAL A 99 4.67 8.27 -3.45
CA VAL A 99 5.81 9.03 -3.96
C VAL A 99 6.56 8.24 -5.03
N PHE A 100 6.77 6.95 -4.78
CA PHE A 100 7.61 6.10 -5.61
C PHE A 100 6.88 5.57 -6.84
N VAL A 101 5.59 5.21 -6.72
CA VAL A 101 4.78 4.70 -7.84
C VAL A 101 4.86 5.62 -9.07
N PRO A 102 4.53 6.93 -9.00
CA PRO A 102 4.61 7.80 -10.18
C PRO A 102 6.05 7.98 -10.70
N VAL A 103 7.07 7.94 -9.84
CA VAL A 103 8.48 8.00 -10.26
C VAL A 103 8.88 6.76 -11.06
N PHE A 104 8.48 5.58 -10.60
CA PHE A 104 8.72 4.33 -11.33
C PHE A 104 7.88 4.24 -12.60
N ALA A 105 6.64 4.74 -12.60
CA ALA A 105 5.81 4.80 -13.80
C ALA A 105 6.44 5.70 -14.88
N TRP A 106 6.98 6.87 -14.49
CA TRP A 106 7.75 7.73 -15.39
C TRP A 106 8.98 7.01 -15.96
N PHE A 107 9.75 6.32 -15.12
CA PHE A 107 11.00 5.66 -15.54
C PHE A 107 10.79 4.37 -16.35
N LEU A 108 9.83 3.52 -15.95
CA LEU A 108 9.62 2.18 -16.53
C LEU A 108 8.56 2.17 -17.64
N LEU A 109 7.48 2.95 -17.49
CA LEU A 109 6.35 2.99 -18.42
C LEU A 109 6.41 4.20 -19.36
N GLY A 110 7.32 5.14 -19.12
CA GLY A 110 7.46 6.36 -19.93
C GLY A 110 6.29 7.33 -19.74
N GLU A 111 5.57 7.26 -18.62
CA GLU A 111 4.48 8.20 -18.32
C GLU A 111 5.03 9.62 -18.14
N ASN A 112 4.29 10.64 -18.58
CA ASN A 112 4.72 12.04 -18.39
C ASN A 112 4.27 12.57 -17.03
N LEU A 113 5.22 13.04 -16.23
CA LEU A 113 4.93 13.76 -14.99
C LEU A 113 4.80 15.25 -15.28
N ASP A 114 3.57 15.74 -15.37
CA ASP A 114 3.31 17.17 -15.46
C ASP A 114 3.64 17.88 -14.13
N SER A 115 3.90 19.18 -14.20
CA SER A 115 4.24 20.03 -13.05
C SER A 115 3.17 19.97 -11.96
N LEU A 116 1.89 19.86 -12.33
CA LEU A 116 0.79 19.71 -11.36
C LEU A 116 0.90 18.40 -10.58
N THR A 117 1.26 17.29 -11.23
CA THR A 117 1.46 15.99 -10.59
C THR A 117 2.61 16.05 -9.59
N LEU A 118 3.71 16.73 -9.94
CA LEU A 118 4.85 16.91 -9.04
C LEU A 118 4.45 17.70 -7.78
N ILE A 119 3.70 18.79 -7.95
CA ILE A 119 3.17 19.59 -6.83
C ILE A 119 2.26 18.73 -5.95
N ALA A 120 1.37 17.93 -6.55
CA ALA A 120 0.50 17.02 -5.81
C ALA A 120 1.28 15.99 -4.99
N ILE A 121 2.33 15.38 -5.56
CA ILE A 121 3.22 14.45 -4.85
C ILE A 121 3.87 15.15 -3.65
N ILE A 122 4.42 16.35 -3.83
CA ILE A 122 5.04 17.12 -2.74
C ILE A 122 4.04 17.39 -1.62
N ILE A 123 2.82 17.82 -1.96
CA ILE A 123 1.75 18.07 -0.98
C ILE A 123 1.42 16.77 -0.21
N ILE A 124 1.31 15.64 -0.90
CA ILE A 124 1.03 14.34 -0.26
C ILE A 124 2.16 13.95 0.70
N VAL A 125 3.42 14.12 0.30
CA VAL A 125 4.58 13.85 1.18
C VAL A 125 4.54 14.69 2.43
N ILE A 126 4.31 16.00 2.28
CA ILE A 126 4.23 16.94 3.40
C ILE A 126 3.07 16.57 4.32
N ALA A 127 1.90 16.26 3.77
CA ALA A 127 0.72 15.89 4.54
C ALA A 127 0.94 14.60 5.34
N ILE A 128 1.49 13.54 4.72
CA ILE A 128 1.82 12.28 5.40
C ILE A 128 2.83 12.54 6.53
N TYR A 129 3.84 13.37 6.26
CA TYR A 129 4.88 13.70 7.23
C TYR A 129 4.34 14.49 8.43
N ILE A 130 3.48 15.49 8.19
CA ILE A 130 2.84 16.28 9.26
C ILE A 130 1.93 15.41 10.12
N LEU A 131 1.08 14.58 9.49
CA LEU A 131 0.15 13.71 10.20
C LEU A 131 0.85 12.65 11.06
N HIS A 132 2.06 12.24 10.67
CA HIS A 132 2.75 11.16 11.36
C HIS A 132 3.56 11.62 12.58
N PHE A 133 4.07 12.86 12.58
CA PHE A 133 5.04 13.32 13.58
C PHE A 133 4.47 14.26 14.66
N ASP A 134 3.14 14.34 14.83
CA ASP A 134 2.42 14.96 15.97
C ASP A 134 3.13 16.18 16.60
N GLY A 135 3.52 17.17 15.77
CA GLY A 135 4.13 18.43 16.23
C GLY A 135 5.64 18.41 16.51
N HIS A 136 6.31 17.25 16.47
CA HIS A 136 7.76 17.11 16.67
C HIS A 136 8.53 16.72 15.40
N LEU A 137 8.23 17.41 14.29
CA LEU A 137 8.76 17.14 12.94
C LEU A 137 10.28 16.90 12.91
N ILE A 138 11.07 17.86 13.41
CA ILE A 138 12.54 17.81 13.35
C ILE A 138 13.10 16.60 14.12
N ARG A 139 12.53 16.31 15.30
CA ARG A 139 12.96 15.17 16.14
C ARG A 139 12.52 13.85 15.51
N GLY A 140 11.32 13.81 14.95
CA GLY A 140 10.78 12.68 14.20
C GLY A 140 11.65 12.31 13.00
N PHE A 141 12.08 13.29 12.20
CA PHE A 141 12.99 13.05 11.07
C PHE A 141 14.33 12.50 11.54
N LYS A 142 14.92 13.11 12.57
CA LYS A 142 16.21 12.65 13.11
C LYS A 142 16.12 11.21 13.62
N ASN A 143 15.03 10.86 14.31
CA ASN A 143 14.80 9.51 14.81
C ASN A 143 14.57 8.51 13.66
N LEU A 144 13.80 8.88 12.63
CA LEU A 144 13.59 8.05 11.44
C LEU A 144 14.92 7.81 10.71
N TRP A 145 15.73 8.86 10.52
CA TRP A 145 17.03 8.77 9.87
C TRP A 145 17.99 7.86 10.64
N GLN A 146 18.06 8.01 11.97
CA GLN A 146 18.85 7.11 12.81
C GLN A 146 18.33 5.66 12.74
N ALA A 147 17.00 5.47 12.75
CA ALA A 147 16.40 4.14 12.64
C ALA A 147 16.69 3.49 11.28
N ILE A 148 16.75 4.24 10.18
CA ILE A 148 17.15 3.75 8.85
C ILE A 148 18.61 3.29 8.83
N GLN A 149 19.49 3.97 9.56
CA GLN A 149 20.90 3.59 9.64
C GLN A 149 21.12 2.28 10.43
N HIS A 150 20.20 1.91 11.31
CA HIS A 150 20.23 0.62 11.99
C HIS A 150 19.49 -0.45 11.18
N ASN A 151 20.10 -1.63 11.01
CA ASN A 151 19.66 -2.75 10.14
C ASN A 151 18.27 -3.35 10.44
N HIS A 152 17.53 -2.75 11.35
CA HIS A 152 16.29 -3.25 11.92
C HIS A 152 15.06 -2.93 11.06
N LEU A 153 15.13 -1.98 10.13
CA LEU A 153 13.99 -1.56 9.27
C LEU A 153 13.88 -2.29 7.91
N ARG A 154 14.67 -3.34 7.66
CA ARG A 154 14.68 -4.06 6.37
C ARG A 154 13.29 -4.50 5.91
N TRP A 155 12.47 -5.00 6.83
CA TRP A 155 11.09 -5.43 6.54
C TRP A 155 10.17 -4.27 6.13
N ALA A 156 10.39 -3.07 6.65
CA ALA A 156 9.63 -1.89 6.24
C ALA A 156 9.97 -1.48 4.79
N PHE A 157 11.25 -1.55 4.41
CA PHE A 157 11.66 -1.32 3.02
C PHE A 157 11.20 -2.42 2.06
N TYR A 158 11.26 -3.70 2.46
CA TYR A 158 10.68 -4.78 1.65
C TYR A 158 9.18 -4.61 1.45
N THR A 159 8.48 -4.15 2.50
CA THR A 159 7.06 -3.80 2.39
C THR A 159 6.85 -2.71 1.34
N LEU A 160 7.61 -1.61 1.41
CA LEU A 160 7.52 -0.51 0.45
C LEU A 160 7.79 -0.98 -0.99
N ILE A 161 8.85 -1.76 -1.20
CA ILE A 161 9.19 -2.30 -2.52
C ILE A 161 8.05 -3.14 -3.08
N MET A 162 7.48 -4.03 -2.26
CA MET A 162 6.37 -4.88 -2.70
C MET A 162 5.13 -4.06 -3.05
N VAL A 163 4.78 -3.04 -2.25
CA VAL A 163 3.66 -2.14 -2.56
C VAL A 163 3.86 -1.43 -3.89
N VAL A 164 5.05 -0.86 -4.11
CA VAL A 164 5.38 -0.19 -5.37
C VAL A 164 5.37 -1.15 -6.55
N SER A 165 5.76 -2.42 -6.35
CA SER A 165 5.88 -3.39 -7.45
C SER A 165 4.55 -3.95 -7.96
N TYR A 166 3.52 -4.03 -7.11
CA TYR A 166 2.19 -4.53 -7.55
C TYR A 166 1.21 -3.40 -7.93
N SER A 167 1.56 -2.14 -7.60
CA SER A 167 0.76 -0.95 -7.92
C SER A 167 0.91 -0.57 -9.38
#